data_AF-A0A258ZHJ1-F1
#
_entry.id   AF-A0A258ZHJ1-F1
#
_cell.length_a   1.000
_cell.length_b   1.000
_cell.length_c   1.000
_cell.angle_alpha   90.00
_cell.angle_beta   90.00
_cell.angle_gamma   90.00
#
_symmetry.space_group_name_H-M   'P 1'
#
loop_
_entity.id
_entity.type
_entity.pdbx_description
1 polymer ?
#
loop_
_entity_poly.entity_id
_entity_poly.type
_entity_poly.pdbx_seq_one_letter_code
_entity_poly.pdbx_strand_id
1 'polypeptide(L)'
;MRHQTLFLAALGFSSGLFAGSAQAAEQLAVIRAEYREVAQTYSVEGVVEAVRQSTVSAQISGRVKEVNFDVGDTVKKGQVILRIDERETGQALAGSQAQVMQAQAALTQAKANYQRSMQLFEQKYISQSALDKAKADYDVALAQAAASEAGESQSALAHAYASVIAPFGGVVASRLVEMGEMVTVGKPLMVGFDPTQMRVIVNVPQYKLAEIGTHPRVNIELTSLKRWVKAAAVTVQPSADARTHSTQVRVSLPANEKGVYPGMFVRAHFVVGRAKKLLIPSSAVVRRSEVVAVYVVDDTGAARLRQVRLGEAAGENEIEVLVGLNPGENVALDPVKAGMSVAR
;
A
#
# COMPACT_ATOMS: atom_id res chain seq x y z
N MET A 1 9.63 101.19 29.34
CA MET A 1 10.46 101.50 30.53
C MET A 1 10.66 100.19 31.27
N ARG A 2 11.82 99.54 31.40
CA ARG A 2 13.27 99.85 31.38
C ARG A 2 13.97 98.72 30.59
N HIS A 3 14.91 98.98 29.67
CA HIS A 3 16.38 98.99 29.85
C HIS A 3 16.92 97.87 30.76
N GLN A 4 17.98 97.12 30.50
CA GLN A 4 18.98 97.01 29.43
C GLN A 4 19.82 95.74 29.74
N THR A 5 20.33 95.09 28.69
CA THR A 5 21.57 94.29 28.58
C THR A 5 22.49 94.10 29.80
N LEU A 6 22.98 92.87 30.03
CA LEU A 6 24.44 92.59 30.01
C LEU A 6 24.78 91.10 29.85
N PHE A 7 25.74 90.88 28.95
CA PHE A 7 26.41 89.65 28.54
C PHE A 7 27.48 89.26 29.58
N LEU A 8 27.67 87.98 29.89
CA LEU A 8 29.01 87.47 30.22
C LEU A 8 29.09 85.96 29.92
N ALA A 9 30.14 85.63 29.17
CA ALA A 9 30.46 84.31 28.65
C ALA A 9 31.09 83.40 29.71
N ALA A 10 30.82 82.10 29.62
CA ALA A 10 31.64 81.05 30.21
C ALA A 10 31.78 79.89 29.20
N LEU A 11 32.98 79.76 28.62
CA LEU A 11 33.44 78.55 27.94
C LEU A 11 33.63 77.44 28.98
N GLY A 12 33.08 76.26 28.71
CA GLY A 12 33.23 75.09 29.56
C GLY A 12 33.05 73.78 28.79
N PHE A 13 34.18 73.29 28.26
CA PHE A 13 34.61 71.89 28.14
C PHE A 13 33.59 70.78 27.76
N SER A 14 33.97 70.10 26.68
CA SER A 14 33.51 68.80 26.17
C SER A 14 33.33 67.68 27.21
N SER A 15 32.25 66.93 27.07
CA SER A 15 32.21 65.48 27.30
C SER A 15 30.90 64.88 26.77
N GLY A 16 31.01 64.00 25.79
CA GLY A 16 29.89 63.20 25.32
C GLY A 16 29.51 62.13 26.35
N LEU A 17 28.24 61.72 26.31
CA LEU A 17 27.80 60.44 26.85
C LEU A 17 26.54 60.01 26.09
N PHE A 18 26.77 59.18 25.08
CA PHE A 18 25.81 58.18 24.65
C PHE A 18 25.50 57.27 25.87
N ALA A 19 24.29 57.36 26.38
CA ALA A 19 23.66 56.26 27.11
C ALA A 19 22.58 55.74 26.15
N GLY A 20 22.82 54.66 25.40
CA GLY A 20 23.03 53.34 25.99
C GLY A 20 21.66 52.69 26.12
N SER A 21 21.02 52.40 24.99
CA SER A 21 19.83 51.56 24.94
C SER A 21 20.21 50.17 25.42
N ALA A 22 19.95 49.88 26.69
CA ALA A 22 19.94 48.52 27.22
C ALA A 22 18.76 47.78 26.57
N GLN A 23 19.01 47.28 25.36
CA GLN A 23 18.11 46.38 24.66
C GLN A 23 18.12 45.08 25.47
N ALA A 24 17.02 44.81 26.15
CA ALA A 24 16.78 43.53 26.81
C ALA A 24 17.15 42.41 25.84
N ALA A 25 18.18 41.64 26.19
CA ALA A 25 18.54 40.44 25.45
C ALA A 25 17.30 39.57 25.39
N GLU A 26 16.74 39.42 24.19
CA GLU A 26 15.60 38.55 23.93
C GLU A 26 16.01 37.17 24.44
N GLN A 27 15.42 36.72 25.54
CA GLN A 27 15.84 35.48 26.21
C GLN A 27 15.71 34.33 25.20
N LEU A 28 16.86 33.76 24.84
CA LEU A 28 16.90 32.61 23.95
C LEU A 28 16.19 31.45 24.65
N ALA A 29 15.18 30.90 23.99
CA ALA A 29 14.55 29.68 24.47
C ALA A 29 15.58 28.54 24.40
N VAL A 30 15.98 28.02 25.55
CA VAL A 30 16.96 26.95 25.67
C VAL A 30 16.31 25.66 26.13
N ILE A 31 16.88 24.54 25.71
CA ILE A 31 16.54 23.21 26.21
C ILE A 31 17.81 22.54 26.73
N ARG A 32 17.69 21.86 27.87
CA ARG A 32 18.78 21.10 28.45
C ARG A 32 18.98 19.80 27.69
N ALA A 33 20.22 19.55 27.25
CA ALA A 33 20.57 18.28 26.63
C ALA A 33 20.65 17.20 27.71
N GLU A 34 19.74 16.23 27.70
CA GLU A 34 19.67 15.20 28.74
C GLU A 34 19.71 13.81 28.13
N TYR A 35 20.33 12.89 28.88
CA TYR A 35 20.23 11.47 28.57
C TYR A 35 18.80 11.02 28.82
N ARG A 36 18.15 10.57 27.76
CA ARG A 36 16.81 9.98 27.84
C ARG A 36 16.87 8.54 27.34
N GLU A 37 16.11 7.69 28.02
CA GLU A 37 15.95 6.30 27.62
C GLU A 37 14.99 6.27 26.44
N VAL A 38 15.52 5.91 25.27
CA VAL A 38 14.75 5.81 24.03
C VAL A 38 14.77 4.40 23.50
N ALA A 39 13.73 4.06 22.74
CA ALA A 39 13.67 2.81 22.02
C ALA A 39 14.87 2.73 21.05
N GLN A 40 15.68 1.69 21.21
CA GLN A 40 16.67 1.34 20.21
C GLN A 40 15.93 0.65 19.06
N THR A 41 16.09 1.17 17.86
CA THR A 41 15.41 0.67 16.67
C THR A 41 16.39 0.03 15.69
N TYR A 42 15.97 -1.08 15.09
CA TYR A 42 16.64 -1.65 13.93
C TYR A 42 15.79 -1.37 12.69
N SER A 43 16.36 -0.66 11.73
CA SER A 43 15.65 -0.28 10.51
C SER A 43 15.89 -1.29 9.38
N VAL A 44 14.82 -1.67 8.70
CA VAL A 44 14.85 -2.54 7.52
C VAL A 44 14.03 -1.91 6.41
N GLU A 45 14.51 -2.02 5.19
CA GLU A 45 13.83 -1.52 4.00
C GLU A 45 12.75 -2.49 3.54
N GLY A 46 11.64 -1.94 3.05
CA GLY A 46 10.49 -2.72 2.64
C GLY A 46 9.68 -2.07 1.54
N VAL A 47 8.70 -2.83 1.07
CA VAL A 47 7.80 -2.42 0.00
C VAL A 47 6.36 -2.56 0.46
N VAL A 48 5.53 -1.59 0.11
CA VAL A 48 4.08 -1.65 0.33
C VAL A 48 3.45 -2.62 -0.66
N GLU A 49 2.56 -3.49 -0.17
CA GLU A 49 1.69 -4.36 -0.95
C GLU A 49 0.24 -4.15 -0.52
N ALA A 50 -0.68 -4.28 -1.47
CA ALA A 50 -2.08 -4.42 -1.12
C ALA A 50 -2.33 -5.80 -0.51
N VAL A 51 -3.14 -5.85 0.55
CA VAL A 51 -3.53 -7.14 1.17
C VAL A 51 -4.34 -7.98 0.18
N ARG A 52 -5.16 -7.32 -0.64
CA ARG A 52 -5.95 -7.96 -1.70
C ARG A 52 -5.54 -7.35 -3.04
N GLN A 53 -4.77 -8.13 -3.79
CA GLN A 53 -4.41 -7.84 -5.16
C GLN A 53 -4.75 -9.07 -6.00
N SER A 54 -5.27 -8.87 -7.21
CA SER A 54 -5.62 -9.96 -8.10
C SER A 54 -5.32 -9.60 -9.53
N THR A 55 -4.72 -10.54 -10.24
CA THR A 55 -4.50 -10.48 -11.68
C THR A 55 -5.62 -11.24 -12.37
N VAL A 56 -6.38 -10.56 -13.21
CA VAL A 56 -7.41 -11.17 -14.04
C VAL A 56 -6.77 -11.62 -15.34
N SER A 57 -6.94 -12.89 -15.67
CA SER A 57 -6.41 -13.49 -16.90
C SER A 57 -7.54 -13.90 -17.84
N ALA A 58 -7.23 -14.00 -19.13
CA ALA A 58 -8.16 -14.48 -20.13
C ALA A 58 -8.53 -15.95 -19.88
N GLN A 59 -9.82 -16.25 -19.95
CA GLN A 59 -10.36 -17.61 -19.85
C GLN A 59 -10.73 -18.19 -21.21
N ILE A 60 -10.79 -17.35 -22.24
CA ILE A 60 -10.96 -17.72 -23.64
C ILE A 60 -9.93 -17.00 -24.49
N SER A 61 -9.65 -17.54 -25.67
CA SER A 61 -8.85 -16.86 -26.69
C SER A 61 -9.74 -15.96 -27.55
N GLY A 62 -9.19 -14.84 -28.01
CA GLY A 62 -9.91 -13.93 -28.90
C GLY A 62 -9.27 -12.54 -28.93
N ARG A 63 -9.82 -11.65 -29.76
CA ARG A 63 -9.37 -10.26 -29.82
C ARG A 63 -10.06 -9.43 -28.75
N VAL A 64 -9.33 -8.54 -28.08
CA VAL A 64 -9.93 -7.55 -27.17
C VAL A 64 -10.79 -6.61 -28.00
N LYS A 65 -12.10 -6.59 -27.72
CA LYS A 65 -13.08 -5.74 -28.39
C LYS A 65 -13.20 -4.38 -27.71
N GLU A 66 -13.34 -4.39 -26.38
CA GLU A 66 -13.58 -3.19 -25.57
C GLU A 66 -12.81 -3.26 -24.25
N VAL A 67 -12.26 -2.14 -23.81
CA VAL A 67 -11.62 -1.94 -22.50
C VAL A 67 -12.44 -0.87 -21.77
N ASN A 68 -13.03 -1.21 -20.63
CA ASN A 68 -13.97 -0.31 -19.94
C ASN A 68 -13.33 0.52 -18.82
N PHE A 69 -12.13 0.15 -18.37
CA PHE A 69 -11.42 0.81 -17.27
C PHE A 69 -9.93 0.88 -17.59
N ASP A 70 -9.30 1.96 -17.16
CA ASP A 70 -7.86 2.15 -17.29
C ASP A 70 -7.18 2.27 -15.91
N VAL A 71 -5.85 2.35 -15.93
CA VAL A 71 -5.02 2.47 -14.73
C VAL A 71 -5.44 3.68 -13.89
N GLY A 72 -5.72 3.44 -12.60
CA GLY A 72 -6.20 4.46 -11.67
C GLY A 72 -7.72 4.52 -11.52
N ASP A 73 -8.49 3.89 -12.41
CA ASP A 73 -9.94 3.87 -12.29
C ASP A 73 -10.41 2.99 -11.12
N THR A 74 -11.54 3.37 -10.52
CA THR A 74 -12.19 2.60 -9.46
C THR A 74 -13.24 1.65 -10.02
N VAL A 75 -13.11 0.37 -9.67
CA VAL A 75 -13.95 -0.73 -10.13
C VAL A 75 -14.64 -1.39 -8.94
N LYS A 76 -15.92 -1.70 -9.09
CA LYS A 76 -16.68 -2.54 -8.16
C LYS A 76 -16.57 -4.01 -8.56
N LYS A 77 -16.52 -4.89 -7.56
CA LYS A 77 -16.58 -6.33 -7.79
C LYS A 77 -17.81 -6.68 -8.63
N GLY A 78 -17.63 -7.49 -9.67
CA GLY A 78 -18.71 -7.89 -10.57
C GLY A 78 -18.90 -7.01 -11.81
N GLN A 79 -18.17 -5.90 -11.94
CA GLN A 79 -18.23 -5.07 -13.16
C GLN A 79 -17.41 -5.68 -14.31
N VAL A 80 -17.89 -5.48 -15.53
CA VAL A 80 -17.20 -5.92 -16.76
C VAL A 80 -16.04 -4.97 -17.04
N ILE A 81 -14.81 -5.46 -16.91
CA ILE A 81 -13.59 -4.66 -17.10
C ILE A 81 -13.13 -4.62 -18.55
N LEU A 82 -13.40 -5.70 -19.29
CA LEU A 82 -12.94 -5.89 -20.65
C LEU A 82 -13.90 -6.86 -21.37
N ARG A 83 -14.05 -6.69 -22.67
CA ARG A 83 -14.75 -7.64 -23.53
C ARG A 83 -13.83 -8.19 -24.59
N ILE A 84 -13.84 -9.50 -24.72
CA ILE A 84 -13.20 -10.24 -25.81
C ILE A 84 -14.26 -10.44 -26.90
N ASP A 85 -13.84 -10.48 -28.16
CA ASP A 85 -14.72 -10.74 -29.30
C ASP A 85 -15.46 -12.08 -29.11
N GLU A 86 -16.78 -11.97 -28.96
CA GLU A 86 -17.67 -13.06 -28.59
C GLU A 86 -18.31 -13.75 -29.81
N ARG A 87 -17.97 -13.34 -31.04
CA ARG A 87 -18.63 -13.87 -32.25
C ARG A 87 -18.44 -15.38 -32.38
N GLU A 88 -17.23 -15.88 -32.19
CA GLU A 88 -16.93 -17.31 -32.27
C GLU A 88 -17.67 -18.10 -31.17
N THR A 89 -17.60 -17.64 -29.92
CA THR A 89 -18.26 -18.31 -28.80
C THR A 89 -19.78 -18.23 -28.89
N GLY A 90 -20.32 -17.13 -29.42
CA GLY A 90 -21.74 -16.95 -29.67
C GLY A 90 -22.29 -17.90 -30.75
N GLN A 91 -21.55 -18.10 -31.85
CA GLN A 91 -21.92 -19.09 -32.86
C GLN A 91 -21.83 -20.53 -32.31
N ALA A 92 -20.81 -20.84 -31.51
CA ALA A 92 -20.69 -22.14 -30.86
C ALA A 92 -21.85 -22.42 -29.88
N LEU A 93 -22.25 -21.42 -29.08
CA LEU A 93 -23.42 -21.51 -28.21
C LEU A 93 -24.71 -21.74 -29.00
N ALA A 94 -24.95 -20.96 -30.06
CA ALA A 94 -26.12 -21.15 -30.93
C ALA A 94 -26.17 -22.56 -31.54
N GLY A 95 -25.00 -23.10 -31.95
CA GLY A 95 -24.86 -24.47 -32.43
C GLY A 95 -25.23 -25.52 -31.38
N SER A 96 -24.73 -25.40 -30.14
CA SER A 96 -25.07 -26.31 -29.05
C SER A 96 -26.55 -26.23 -28.67
N GLN A 97 -27.15 -25.03 -28.67
CA GLN A 97 -28.59 -24.85 -28.42
C GLN A 97 -29.45 -25.57 -29.47
N ALA A 98 -29.04 -25.52 -30.74
CA ALA A 98 -29.71 -26.27 -31.80
C ALA A 98 -29.61 -27.79 -31.59
N GLN A 99 -28.46 -28.29 -31.11
CA GLN A 99 -28.28 -29.70 -30.77
C GLN A 99 -29.17 -30.14 -29.60
N VAL A 100 -29.31 -29.30 -28.56
CA VAL A 100 -30.25 -29.55 -27.45
C VAL A 100 -31.67 -29.65 -27.98
N MET A 101 -32.12 -28.71 -28.82
CA MET A 101 -33.46 -28.75 -29.41
C MET A 101 -33.69 -30.05 -30.21
N GLN A 102 -32.71 -30.48 -31.00
CA GLN A 102 -32.78 -31.73 -31.75
C GLN A 102 -32.87 -32.95 -30.84
N ALA A 103 -32.01 -33.04 -29.81
CA ALA A 103 -31.97 -34.16 -28.88
C ALA A 103 -33.26 -34.24 -28.05
N GLN A 104 -33.80 -33.09 -27.63
CA GLN A 104 -35.05 -33.03 -26.88
C GLN A 104 -36.26 -33.45 -27.73
N ALA A 105 -36.29 -33.10 -29.02
CA ALA A 105 -37.31 -33.58 -29.93
C ALA A 105 -37.24 -35.11 -30.10
N ALA A 106 -36.04 -35.67 -30.24
CA ALA A 106 -35.82 -37.12 -30.31
C ALA A 106 -36.25 -37.84 -29.03
N LEU A 107 -35.90 -37.29 -27.85
CA LEU A 107 -36.34 -37.81 -26.55
C LEU A 107 -37.88 -37.80 -26.43
N THR A 108 -38.52 -36.70 -26.84
CA THR A 108 -39.99 -36.58 -26.80
C THR A 108 -40.64 -37.67 -27.66
N GLN A 109 -40.11 -37.90 -28.87
CA GLN A 109 -40.59 -38.94 -29.76
C GLN A 109 -40.37 -40.35 -29.17
N ALA A 110 -39.17 -40.63 -28.65
CA ALA A 110 -38.83 -41.92 -28.07
C ALA A 110 -39.68 -42.22 -26.82
N LYS A 111 -39.94 -41.20 -25.99
CA LYS A 111 -40.82 -41.28 -24.82
C LYS A 111 -42.25 -41.64 -25.21
N ALA A 112 -42.82 -40.95 -26.20
CA ALA A 112 -44.16 -41.23 -26.69
C ALA A 112 -44.27 -42.66 -27.27
N ASN A 113 -43.24 -43.11 -27.98
CA ASN A 113 -43.18 -44.47 -28.51
C ASN A 113 -43.08 -45.52 -27.39
N TYR A 114 -42.22 -45.32 -26.40
CA TYR A 114 -42.11 -46.22 -25.26
C TYR A 114 -43.42 -46.32 -24.46
N GLN A 115 -44.08 -45.19 -24.20
CA GLN A 115 -45.39 -45.15 -23.54
C GLN A 115 -46.46 -45.92 -24.32
N ARG A 116 -46.50 -45.75 -25.65
CA ARG A 116 -47.42 -46.49 -26.53
C ARG A 116 -47.12 -48.00 -26.51
N SER A 117 -45.85 -48.39 -26.61
CA SER A 117 -45.44 -49.79 -26.54
C SER A 117 -45.81 -50.43 -25.19
N MET A 118 -45.68 -49.69 -24.09
CA MET A 118 -46.08 -50.16 -22.76
C MET A 118 -47.59 -50.48 -22.71
N GLN A 119 -48.44 -49.57 -23.21
CA GLN A 119 -49.90 -49.80 -23.29
C GLN A 119 -50.26 -51.01 -24.16
N LEU A 120 -49.60 -51.15 -25.32
CA LEU A 120 -49.83 -52.30 -26.21
C LEU A 120 -49.35 -53.62 -25.62
N PHE A 121 -48.29 -53.61 -24.81
CA PHE A 121 -47.78 -54.79 -24.12
C PHE A 121 -48.74 -55.25 -23.01
N GLU A 122 -49.29 -54.31 -22.24
CA GLU A 122 -50.33 -54.61 -21.22
C GLU A 122 -51.56 -55.28 -21.86
N GLN A 123 -51.92 -54.87 -23.07
CA GLN A 123 -52.99 -55.47 -23.87
C GLN A 123 -52.57 -56.76 -24.63
N LYS A 124 -51.32 -57.22 -24.45
CA LYS A 124 -50.72 -58.40 -25.10
C LYS A 124 -50.63 -58.31 -26.63
N TYR A 125 -50.57 -57.11 -27.21
CA TYR A 125 -50.48 -56.89 -28.66
C TYR A 125 -49.03 -56.87 -29.20
N ILE A 126 -48.01 -56.75 -28.35
CA ILE A 126 -46.60 -56.77 -28.75
C ILE A 126 -45.78 -57.75 -27.90
N SER A 127 -44.62 -58.17 -28.39
CA SER A 127 -43.69 -59.03 -27.64
C SER A 127 -42.89 -58.25 -26.59
N GLN A 128 -42.35 -58.96 -25.60
CA GLN A 128 -41.46 -58.38 -24.58
C GLN A 128 -40.22 -57.73 -25.23
N SER A 129 -39.61 -58.40 -26.23
CA SER A 129 -38.47 -57.86 -26.96
C SER A 129 -38.76 -56.52 -27.65
N ALA A 130 -39.99 -56.32 -28.14
CA ALA A 130 -40.39 -55.04 -28.75
C ALA A 130 -40.51 -53.92 -27.70
N LEU A 131 -41.03 -54.23 -26.50
CA LEU A 131 -41.06 -53.30 -25.37
C LEU A 131 -39.63 -52.95 -24.91
N ASP A 132 -38.77 -53.96 -24.74
CA ASP A 132 -37.39 -53.78 -24.30
C ASP A 132 -36.60 -52.91 -25.28
N LYS A 133 -36.82 -53.09 -26.60
CA LYS A 133 -36.27 -52.22 -27.62
C LYS A 133 -36.76 -50.78 -27.48
N ALA A 134 -38.06 -50.56 -27.33
CA ALA A 134 -38.61 -49.21 -27.18
C ALA A 134 -38.09 -48.53 -25.90
N LYS A 135 -37.90 -49.30 -24.82
CA LYS A 135 -37.27 -48.83 -23.59
C LYS A 135 -35.82 -48.43 -23.83
N ALA A 136 -35.04 -49.27 -24.50
CA ALA A 136 -33.64 -48.98 -24.81
C ALA A 136 -33.50 -47.73 -25.69
N ASP A 137 -34.36 -47.58 -26.71
CA ASP A 137 -34.36 -46.41 -27.59
C ASP A 137 -34.71 -45.11 -26.79
N TYR A 138 -35.65 -45.19 -25.83
CA TYR A 138 -35.93 -44.09 -24.90
C TYR A 138 -34.74 -43.76 -23.99
N ASP A 139 -34.13 -44.78 -23.36
CA ASP A 139 -33.01 -44.59 -22.45
C ASP A 139 -31.78 -44.00 -23.19
N VAL A 140 -31.55 -44.37 -24.45
CA VAL A 140 -30.54 -43.77 -25.33
C VAL A 140 -30.86 -42.30 -25.63
N ALA A 141 -32.10 -42.00 -26.03
CA ALA A 141 -32.50 -40.62 -26.32
C ALA A 141 -32.43 -39.72 -25.09
N LEU A 142 -32.71 -40.27 -23.91
CA LEU A 142 -32.60 -39.57 -22.63
C LEU A 142 -31.14 -39.23 -22.33
N ALA A 143 -30.22 -40.19 -22.48
CA ALA A 143 -28.80 -39.97 -22.30
C ALA A 143 -28.24 -38.95 -23.30
N GLN A 144 -28.71 -39.00 -24.56
CA GLN A 144 -28.28 -38.06 -25.60
C GLN A 144 -28.75 -36.62 -25.31
N ALA A 145 -29.99 -36.45 -24.83
CA ALA A 145 -30.49 -35.13 -24.42
C ALA A 145 -29.65 -34.56 -23.28
N ALA A 146 -29.39 -35.34 -22.23
CA ALA A 146 -28.55 -34.93 -21.11
C ALA A 146 -27.12 -34.57 -21.55
N ALA A 147 -26.53 -35.32 -22.48
CA ALA A 147 -25.21 -35.01 -23.04
C ALA A 147 -25.21 -33.69 -23.83
N SER A 148 -26.24 -33.43 -24.63
CA SER A 148 -26.38 -32.18 -25.37
C SER A 148 -26.60 -30.97 -24.45
N GLU A 149 -27.38 -31.11 -23.37
CA GLU A 149 -27.56 -30.06 -22.35
C GLU A 149 -26.23 -29.71 -21.64
N ALA A 150 -25.42 -30.73 -21.33
CA ALA A 150 -24.09 -30.52 -20.77
C ALA A 150 -23.16 -29.77 -21.76
N GLY A 151 -23.24 -30.11 -23.06
CA GLY A 151 -22.50 -29.42 -24.11
C GLY A 151 -22.92 -27.96 -24.30
N GLU A 152 -24.22 -27.66 -24.18
CA GLU A 152 -24.74 -26.28 -24.20
C GLU A 152 -24.25 -25.48 -22.99
N SER A 153 -24.28 -26.08 -21.79
CA SER A 153 -23.75 -25.46 -20.58
C SER A 153 -22.27 -25.09 -20.71
N GLN A 154 -21.47 -25.96 -21.34
CA GLN A 154 -20.06 -25.68 -21.60
C GLN A 154 -19.86 -24.50 -22.58
N SER A 155 -20.61 -24.47 -23.68
CA SER A 155 -20.58 -23.37 -24.63
C SER A 155 -21.07 -22.05 -24.02
N ALA A 156 -22.07 -22.11 -23.14
CA ALA A 156 -22.60 -20.95 -22.43
C ALA A 156 -21.55 -20.34 -21.49
N LEU A 157 -20.79 -21.17 -20.78
CA LEU A 157 -19.67 -20.70 -19.95
C LEU A 157 -18.57 -20.07 -20.79
N ALA A 158 -18.18 -20.70 -21.90
CA ALA A 158 -17.18 -20.13 -22.82
C ALA A 158 -17.64 -18.77 -23.37
N HIS A 159 -18.92 -18.63 -23.71
CA HIS A 159 -19.48 -17.35 -24.15
C HIS A 159 -19.50 -16.31 -23.02
N ALA A 160 -19.89 -16.69 -21.80
CA ALA A 160 -19.88 -15.79 -20.64
C ALA A 160 -18.48 -15.24 -20.33
N TYR A 161 -17.43 -16.05 -20.52
CA TYR A 161 -16.04 -15.63 -20.34
C TYR A 161 -15.55 -14.58 -21.34
N ALA A 162 -16.29 -14.31 -22.41
CA ALA A 162 -16.01 -13.17 -23.29
C ALA A 162 -16.18 -11.83 -22.56
N SER A 163 -17.09 -11.77 -21.58
CA SER A 163 -17.19 -10.63 -20.65
C SER A 163 -16.30 -10.88 -19.44
N VAL A 164 -15.16 -10.20 -19.40
CA VAL A 164 -14.19 -10.34 -18.30
C VAL A 164 -14.65 -9.49 -17.12
N ILE A 165 -14.89 -10.14 -15.99
CA ILE A 165 -15.45 -9.52 -14.79
C ILE A 165 -14.36 -9.29 -13.74
N ALA A 166 -14.40 -8.15 -13.03
CA ALA A 166 -13.51 -7.88 -11.91
C ALA A 166 -13.84 -8.78 -10.69
N PRO A 167 -12.90 -9.63 -10.23
CA PRO A 167 -13.08 -10.42 -9.01
C PRO A 167 -12.82 -9.58 -7.74
N PHE A 168 -12.20 -8.41 -7.89
CA PHE A 168 -11.86 -7.47 -6.84
C PHE A 168 -12.78 -6.23 -6.89
N GLY A 169 -12.90 -5.55 -5.76
CA GLY A 169 -13.36 -4.17 -5.70
C GLY A 169 -12.20 -3.28 -5.27
N GLY A 170 -12.00 -2.15 -5.93
CA GLY A 170 -10.89 -1.25 -5.65
C GLY A 170 -10.39 -0.53 -6.90
N VAL A 171 -9.09 -0.40 -7.06
CA VAL A 171 -8.45 0.41 -8.11
C VAL A 171 -7.71 -0.49 -9.10
N VAL A 172 -7.74 -0.13 -10.38
CA VAL A 172 -6.91 -0.76 -11.42
C VAL A 172 -5.45 -0.34 -11.24
N ALA A 173 -4.58 -1.29 -10.91
CA ALA A 173 -3.14 -1.07 -10.78
C ALA A 173 -2.42 -1.07 -12.13
N SER A 174 -2.80 -1.98 -13.02
CA SER A 174 -2.12 -2.13 -14.30
C SER A 174 -3.04 -2.71 -15.34
N ARG A 175 -2.97 -2.17 -16.55
CA ARG A 175 -3.58 -2.74 -17.75
C ARG A 175 -2.47 -3.41 -18.56
N LEU A 176 -2.66 -4.70 -18.86
CA LEU A 176 -1.64 -5.55 -19.50
C LEU A 176 -2.01 -5.92 -20.94
N VAL A 177 -3.11 -5.37 -21.45
CA VAL A 177 -3.59 -5.59 -22.82
C VAL A 177 -4.17 -4.32 -23.44
N GLU A 178 -4.12 -4.26 -24.76
CA GLU A 178 -4.66 -3.19 -25.58
C GLU A 178 -5.92 -3.60 -26.35
N MET A 179 -6.73 -2.62 -26.73
CA MET A 179 -7.86 -2.84 -27.64
C MET A 179 -7.36 -3.37 -28.99
N GLY A 180 -8.02 -4.38 -29.53
CA GLY A 180 -7.63 -5.06 -30.77
C GLY A 180 -6.55 -6.12 -30.62
N GLU A 181 -5.90 -6.23 -29.46
CA GLU A 181 -4.87 -7.22 -29.18
C GLU A 181 -5.46 -8.64 -29.13
N MET A 182 -4.71 -9.62 -29.65
CA MET A 182 -5.06 -11.03 -29.49
C MET A 182 -4.63 -11.53 -28.11
N VAL A 183 -5.55 -12.19 -27.41
CA VAL A 183 -5.29 -12.84 -26.12
C VAL A 183 -5.53 -14.34 -26.21
N THR A 184 -4.80 -15.08 -25.39
CA THR A 184 -4.91 -16.54 -25.25
C THR A 184 -5.23 -16.88 -23.81
N VAL A 185 -5.82 -18.06 -23.59
CA VAL A 185 -6.15 -18.55 -22.24
C VAL A 185 -4.93 -18.48 -21.32
N GLY A 186 -5.13 -17.94 -20.12
CA GLY A 186 -4.09 -17.75 -19.10
C GLY A 186 -3.32 -16.43 -19.21
N LYS A 187 -3.40 -15.71 -20.33
CA LYS A 187 -2.73 -14.42 -20.49
C LYS A 187 -3.28 -13.39 -19.50
N PRO A 188 -2.43 -12.74 -18.69
CA PRO A 188 -2.84 -11.64 -17.82
C PRO A 188 -3.44 -10.47 -18.61
N LEU A 189 -4.57 -9.94 -18.14
CA LEU A 189 -5.30 -8.84 -18.77
C LEU A 189 -5.21 -7.55 -17.97
N MET A 190 -5.51 -7.63 -16.67
CA MET A 190 -5.59 -6.48 -15.80
C MET A 190 -5.27 -6.87 -14.36
N VAL A 191 -4.57 -5.99 -13.66
CA VAL A 191 -4.29 -6.13 -12.22
C VAL A 191 -5.07 -5.07 -11.49
N GLY A 192 -5.76 -5.46 -10.42
CA GLY A 192 -6.35 -4.50 -9.50
C GLY A 192 -6.19 -4.91 -8.06
N PHE A 193 -6.42 -3.94 -7.18
CA PHE A 193 -6.18 -4.08 -5.76
C PHE A 193 -7.19 -3.29 -4.94
N ASP A 194 -7.41 -3.75 -3.71
CA ASP A 194 -8.21 -3.06 -2.72
C ASP A 194 -7.34 -2.02 -1.97
N PRO A 195 -7.65 -0.70 -2.06
CA PRO A 195 -6.86 0.32 -1.39
C PRO A 195 -7.09 0.42 0.12
N THR A 196 -8.08 -0.30 0.67
CA THR A 196 -8.49 -0.14 2.08
C THR A 196 -7.49 -0.74 3.07
N GLN A 197 -6.79 -1.80 2.66
CA GLN A 197 -5.86 -2.53 3.52
C GLN A 197 -4.52 -2.73 2.80
N MET A 198 -3.50 -2.08 3.34
CA MET A 198 -2.12 -2.17 2.88
C MET A 198 -1.27 -2.86 3.93
N ARG A 199 -0.21 -3.54 3.47
CA ARG A 199 0.82 -4.11 4.31
C ARG A 199 2.19 -3.76 3.76
N VAL A 200 3.18 -3.76 4.61
CA VAL A 200 4.58 -3.62 4.24
C VAL A 200 5.23 -4.99 4.36
N ILE A 201 5.98 -5.36 3.34
CA ILE A 201 6.82 -6.56 3.32
C ILE A 201 8.27 -6.13 3.54
N VAL A 202 8.90 -6.70 4.57
CA VAL A 202 10.33 -6.53 4.83
C VAL A 202 11.00 -7.89 4.99
N ASN A 203 12.26 -7.96 4.60
CA ASN A 203 13.08 -9.16 4.76
C ASN A 203 14.08 -8.92 5.90
N VAL A 204 13.90 -9.64 7.00
CA VAL A 204 14.70 -9.49 8.20
C VAL A 204 15.74 -10.61 8.27
N PRO A 205 17.05 -10.32 8.37
CA PRO A 205 18.06 -11.34 8.56
C PRO A 205 17.84 -12.17 9.82
N GLN A 206 18.07 -13.49 9.74
CA GLN A 206 17.78 -14.42 10.86
C GLN A 206 18.47 -14.03 12.18
N TYR A 207 19.70 -13.53 12.13
CA TYR A 207 20.45 -13.14 13.34
C TYR A 207 19.80 -11.98 14.11
N LYS A 208 18.92 -11.19 13.49
CA LYS A 208 18.15 -10.12 14.13
C LYS A 208 16.78 -10.55 14.67
N LEU A 209 16.30 -11.74 14.31
CA LEU A 209 14.98 -12.20 14.75
C LEU A 209 14.88 -12.34 16.28
N ALA A 210 15.96 -12.76 16.94
CA ALA A 210 15.99 -12.89 18.40
C ALA A 210 15.80 -11.52 19.10
N GLU A 211 16.36 -10.45 18.55
CA GLU A 211 16.24 -9.09 19.09
C GLU A 211 14.85 -8.47 18.81
N ILE A 212 14.27 -8.79 17.65
CA ILE A 212 12.94 -8.31 17.23
C ILE A 212 11.83 -9.01 18.01
N GLY A 213 12.02 -10.29 18.34
CA GLY A 213 11.04 -11.10 19.07
C GLY A 213 9.81 -11.46 18.23
N THR A 214 8.82 -12.09 18.88
CA THR A 214 7.62 -12.63 18.20
C THR A 214 6.50 -11.60 17.98
N HIS A 215 6.47 -10.53 18.79
CA HIS A 215 5.47 -9.47 18.73
C HIS A 215 6.14 -8.09 18.71
N PRO A 216 6.91 -7.77 17.66
CA PRO A 216 7.66 -6.54 17.62
C PRO A 216 6.76 -5.31 17.54
N ARG A 217 7.20 -4.24 18.19
CA ARG A 217 6.65 -2.90 17.94
C ARG A 217 7.40 -2.29 16.76
N VAL A 218 6.64 -1.84 15.76
CA VAL A 218 7.20 -1.35 14.50
C VAL A 218 6.57 -0.01 14.15
N ASN A 219 7.41 0.97 13.84
CA ASN A 219 7.00 2.21 13.20
C ASN A 219 7.45 2.19 11.73
N ILE A 220 6.55 2.56 10.82
CA ILE A 220 6.82 2.65 9.40
C ILE A 220 7.09 4.10 9.05
N GLU A 221 8.26 4.36 8.49
CA GLU A 221 8.62 5.62 7.85
C GLU A 221 8.21 5.54 6.38
N LEU A 222 7.16 6.28 6.02
CA LEU A 222 6.74 6.48 4.63
C LEU A 222 7.63 7.59 4.03
N THR A 223 8.83 7.23 3.59
CA THR A 223 9.88 8.17 3.17
C THR A 223 9.38 9.17 2.12
N SER A 224 8.62 8.71 1.12
CA SER A 224 8.06 9.56 0.06
C SER A 224 7.05 10.60 0.57
N LEU A 225 6.39 10.31 1.70
CA LEU A 225 5.39 11.19 2.32
C LEU A 225 5.95 11.97 3.52
N LYS A 226 7.22 11.72 3.90
CA LYS A 226 7.84 12.26 5.13
C LYS A 226 6.96 12.08 6.37
N ARG A 227 6.29 10.93 6.46
CA ARG A 227 5.29 10.62 7.49
C ARG A 227 5.63 9.32 8.21
N TRP A 228 5.43 9.30 9.52
CA TRP A 228 5.53 8.11 10.33
C TRP A 228 4.16 7.52 10.61
N VAL A 229 4.05 6.20 10.54
CA VAL A 229 2.80 5.47 10.79
C VAL A 229 3.10 4.29 11.72
N LYS A 230 2.29 4.13 12.76
CA LYS A 230 2.40 2.97 13.66
C LYS A 230 1.80 1.75 12.98
N ALA A 231 2.49 0.61 13.06
CA ALA A 231 1.96 -0.65 12.57
C ALA A 231 0.67 -1.05 13.31
N ALA A 232 -0.32 -1.54 12.56
CA ALA A 232 -1.56 -2.08 13.13
C ALA A 232 -1.36 -3.53 13.62
N ALA A 233 -0.59 -4.33 12.87
CA ALA A 233 -0.23 -5.69 13.25
C ALA A 233 1.10 -6.06 12.60
N VAL A 234 1.82 -7.01 13.22
CA VAL A 234 3.05 -7.56 12.65
C VAL A 234 2.96 -9.07 12.69
N THR A 235 3.31 -9.72 11.58
CA THR A 235 3.36 -11.17 11.45
C THR A 235 4.74 -11.55 10.92
N VAL A 236 5.51 -12.24 11.75
CA VAL A 236 6.78 -12.85 11.35
C VAL A 236 6.46 -14.20 10.72
N GLN A 237 6.85 -14.40 9.47
CA GLN A 237 6.59 -15.67 8.79
C GLN A 237 7.48 -16.76 9.40
N PRO A 238 6.95 -17.94 9.78
CA PRO A 238 7.74 -19.03 10.37
C PRO A 238 8.50 -19.81 9.29
N SER A 239 9.09 -19.12 8.33
CA SER A 239 9.88 -19.70 7.24
C SER A 239 10.96 -18.73 6.82
N ALA A 240 12.17 -19.23 6.62
CA ALA A 240 13.28 -18.46 6.10
C ALA A 240 13.63 -18.89 4.68
N ASP A 241 14.04 -17.92 3.87
CA ASP A 241 14.60 -18.18 2.55
C ASP A 241 16.05 -18.67 2.72
N ALA A 242 16.32 -19.90 2.27
CA ALA A 242 17.62 -20.57 2.44
C ALA A 242 18.76 -19.91 1.64
N ARG A 243 18.44 -19.12 0.61
CA ARG A 243 19.44 -18.43 -0.22
C ARG A 243 19.85 -17.10 0.39
N THR A 244 18.93 -16.39 1.03
CA THR A 244 19.16 -15.05 1.59
C THR A 244 19.34 -15.06 3.11
N HIS A 245 19.09 -16.19 3.79
CA HIS A 245 19.09 -16.30 5.26
C HIS A 245 18.24 -15.23 5.94
N SER A 246 17.14 -14.85 5.29
CA SER A 246 16.20 -13.84 5.77
C SER A 246 14.81 -14.44 5.96
N THR A 247 14.03 -13.81 6.83
CA THR A 247 12.63 -14.15 7.09
C THR A 247 11.76 -12.97 6.69
N GLN A 248 10.67 -13.27 5.99
CA GLN A 248 9.71 -12.24 5.61
C GLN A 248 8.88 -11.85 6.84
N VAL A 249 8.82 -10.55 7.12
CA VAL A 249 7.93 -9.98 8.13
C VAL A 249 6.90 -9.11 7.43
N ARG A 250 5.62 -9.37 7.71
CA ARG A 250 4.50 -8.62 7.18
C ARG A 250 4.03 -7.63 8.24
N VAL A 251 4.04 -6.35 7.91
CA VAL A 251 3.62 -5.28 8.81
C VAL A 251 2.36 -4.63 8.24
N SER A 252 1.21 -4.89 8.84
CA SER A 252 -0.06 -4.31 8.41
C SER A 252 -0.11 -2.83 8.76
N LEU A 253 -0.47 -2.00 7.79
CA LEU A 253 -0.74 -0.59 8.01
C LEU A 253 -2.17 -0.41 8.55
N PRO A 254 -2.47 0.72 9.21
CA PRO A 254 -3.85 1.10 9.52
C PRO A 254 -4.72 1.11 8.25
N ALA A 255 -6.02 0.91 8.42
CA ALA A 255 -6.94 0.91 7.28
C ALA A 255 -7.07 2.32 6.68
N ASN A 256 -7.23 2.39 5.36
CA ASN A 256 -7.46 3.63 4.60
C ASN A 256 -6.34 4.68 4.73
N GLU A 257 -5.09 4.25 4.85
CA GLU A 257 -3.92 5.14 4.83
C GLU A 257 -3.83 5.89 3.49
N LYS A 258 -4.12 7.19 3.52
CA LYS A 258 -4.16 8.04 2.31
C LYS A 258 -2.76 8.21 1.72
N GLY A 259 -2.69 8.16 0.39
CA GLY A 259 -1.46 8.38 -0.37
C GLY A 259 -0.46 7.21 -0.32
N VAL A 260 -0.89 6.06 0.21
CA VAL A 260 -0.09 4.84 0.24
C VAL A 260 -0.54 3.92 -0.90
N TYR A 261 0.39 3.56 -1.77
CA TYR A 261 0.15 2.74 -2.95
C TYR A 261 1.06 1.50 -2.94
N PRO A 262 0.61 0.36 -3.50
CA PRO A 262 1.48 -0.79 -3.71
C PRO A 262 2.74 -0.41 -4.52
N GLY A 263 3.87 -0.98 -4.16
CA GLY A 263 5.18 -0.69 -4.75
C GLY A 263 5.93 0.49 -4.11
N MET A 264 5.31 1.25 -3.20
CA MET A 264 6.02 2.31 -2.48
C MET A 264 7.11 1.75 -1.58
N PHE A 265 8.28 2.38 -1.62
CA PHE A 265 9.39 2.09 -0.72
C PHE A 265 9.17 2.73 0.64
N VAL A 266 9.46 1.97 1.70
CA VAL A 266 9.30 2.40 3.09
C VAL A 266 10.42 1.83 3.95
N ARG A 267 10.61 2.41 5.13
CA ARG A 267 11.54 1.88 6.13
C ARG A 267 10.78 1.47 7.38
N ALA A 268 10.91 0.20 7.77
CA ALA A 268 10.32 -0.32 8.99
C ALA A 268 11.35 -0.27 10.13
N HIS A 269 10.99 0.42 11.20
CA HIS A 269 11.81 0.59 12.39
C HIS A 269 11.31 -0.32 13.50
N PHE A 270 11.99 -1.44 13.71
CA PHE A 270 11.70 -2.44 14.73
C PHE A 270 12.30 -2.03 16.06
N VAL A 271 11.52 -1.98 17.14
CA VAL A 271 12.05 -1.73 18.48
C VAL A 271 12.75 -3.00 18.99
N VAL A 272 14.07 -2.97 19.10
CA VAL A 272 14.93 -4.10 19.50
C VAL A 272 15.49 -3.97 20.92
N GLY A 273 15.26 -2.84 21.58
CA GLY A 273 15.75 -2.60 22.93
C GLY A 273 15.52 -1.18 23.41
N ARG A 274 16.28 -0.78 24.41
CA ARG A 274 16.32 0.59 24.93
C ARG A 274 17.76 1.02 25.12
N ALA A 275 18.05 2.26 24.76
CA ALA A 275 19.36 2.87 24.95
C ALA A 275 19.18 4.24 25.61
N LYS A 276 20.10 4.60 26.50
CA LYS A 276 20.20 5.96 27.01
C LYS A 276 20.98 6.78 25.99
N LYS A 277 20.30 7.69 25.29
CA LYS A 277 20.88 8.56 24.26
C LYS A 277 20.83 10.02 24.71
N LEU A 278 21.84 10.81 24.38
CA LEU A 278 21.81 12.26 24.60
C LEU A 278 20.99 12.88 23.47
N LEU A 279 19.85 13.49 23.80
CA LEU A 279 18.90 13.96 22.80
C LEU A 279 18.72 15.46 22.84
N ILE A 280 18.57 16.03 21.64
CA ILE A 280 18.15 17.41 21.44
C ILE A 280 17.01 17.47 20.42
N PRO A 281 16.19 18.52 20.43
CA PRO A 281 15.21 18.74 19.37
C PRO A 281 15.87 18.90 18.01
N SER A 282 15.33 18.25 16.99
CA SER A 282 15.82 18.34 15.61
C SER A 282 15.82 19.78 15.08
N SER A 283 14.94 20.64 15.60
CA SER A 283 14.87 22.07 15.28
C SER A 283 16.06 22.89 15.76
N ALA A 284 16.76 22.43 16.81
CA ALA A 284 17.92 23.11 17.38
C ALA A 284 19.21 22.90 16.56
N VAL A 285 19.18 21.97 15.59
CA VAL A 285 20.33 21.64 14.75
C VAL A 285 20.49 22.66 13.63
N VAL A 286 21.68 23.26 13.57
CA VAL A 286 22.15 24.08 12.46
C VAL A 286 22.81 23.18 11.42
N ARG A 287 22.34 23.26 10.17
CA ARG A 287 23.05 22.66 9.02
C ARG A 287 23.46 23.81 8.09
N ARG A 288 24.75 24.10 8.05
CA ARG A 288 25.34 25.12 7.14
C ARG A 288 26.40 24.45 6.29
N SER A 289 26.06 24.22 5.02
CA SER A 289 26.89 23.45 4.10
C SER A 289 27.19 22.06 4.70
N GLU A 290 28.47 21.73 4.90
CA GLU A 290 28.90 20.46 5.49
C GLU A 290 28.96 20.47 7.02
N VAL A 291 28.78 21.64 7.65
CA VAL A 291 28.88 21.80 9.10
C VAL A 291 27.52 21.56 9.74
N VAL A 292 27.48 20.53 10.60
CA VAL A 292 26.37 20.26 11.51
C VAL A 292 26.76 20.74 12.90
N ALA A 293 26.00 21.67 13.46
CA ALA A 293 26.32 22.34 14.70
C ALA A 293 25.06 22.68 15.51
N VAL A 294 25.25 23.04 16.78
CA VAL A 294 24.21 23.55 17.68
C VAL A 294 24.74 24.80 18.39
N TYR A 295 23.84 25.68 18.83
CA TYR A 295 24.22 26.80 19.69
C TYR A 295 24.09 26.40 21.15
N VAL A 296 25.23 26.32 21.84
CA VAL A 296 25.28 26.08 23.28
C VAL A 296 25.27 27.42 24.01
N VAL A 297 24.37 27.59 24.96
CA VAL A 297 24.21 28.81 25.74
C VAL A 297 24.88 28.60 27.10
N ASP A 298 25.83 29.46 27.44
CA ASP A 298 26.50 29.43 28.74
C ASP A 298 25.66 30.10 29.85
N ASP A 299 26.11 30.00 31.10
CA ASP A 299 25.40 30.56 32.26
C ASP A 299 25.25 32.09 32.20
N THR A 300 26.03 32.76 31.35
CA THR A 300 25.94 34.21 31.12
C THR A 300 24.92 34.58 30.04
N GLY A 301 24.29 33.58 29.41
CA GLY A 301 23.33 33.75 28.32
C GLY A 301 23.97 33.91 26.94
N ALA A 302 25.28 33.77 26.82
CA ALA A 302 25.98 33.89 25.54
C ALA A 302 25.91 32.56 24.75
N ALA A 303 25.48 32.64 23.50
CA ALA A 303 25.44 31.48 22.60
C ALA A 303 26.80 31.25 21.94
N ARG A 304 27.21 30.00 21.78
CA ARG A 304 28.41 29.62 21.03
C ARG A 304 28.10 28.48 20.09
N LEU A 305 28.52 28.62 18.83
CA LEU A 305 28.33 27.57 17.83
C LEU A 305 29.29 26.42 18.13
N ARG A 306 28.75 25.21 18.30
CA ARG A 306 29.52 24.00 18.55
C ARG A 306 29.19 22.94 17.53
N GLN A 307 30.22 22.44 16.86
CA GLN A 307 30.06 21.33 15.92
C GLN A 307 29.67 20.06 16.68
N VAL A 308 28.68 19.36 16.15
CA VAL A 308 28.20 18.11 16.74
C VAL A 308 28.14 17.00 15.70
N ARG A 309 28.39 15.77 16.14
CA ARG A 309 28.12 14.59 15.34
C ARG A 309 26.77 14.02 15.76
N LEU A 310 25.83 14.00 14.84
CA LEU A 310 24.49 13.46 15.08
C LEU A 310 24.48 11.94 14.85
N GLY A 311 23.63 11.27 15.63
CA GLY A 311 23.32 9.85 15.51
C GLY A 311 21.97 9.63 14.84
N GLU A 312 21.22 8.65 15.34
CA GLU A 312 19.92 8.30 14.80
C GLU A 312 18.83 9.27 15.26
N ALA A 313 17.80 9.46 14.43
CA ALA A 313 16.60 10.17 14.84
C ALA A 313 15.86 9.35 15.91
N ALA A 314 15.41 10.01 16.98
CA ALA A 314 14.67 9.40 18.07
C ALA A 314 13.21 9.90 18.01
N GLY A 315 12.40 9.31 17.12
CA GLY A 315 11.02 9.76 16.87
C GLY A 315 10.94 10.93 15.89
N GLU A 316 9.86 11.73 15.97
CA GLU A 316 9.57 12.78 14.97
C GLU A 316 10.38 14.06 15.18
N ASN A 317 10.66 14.44 16.43
CA ASN A 317 11.19 15.77 16.77
C ASN A 317 12.56 15.75 17.48
N GLU A 318 13.16 14.59 17.70
CA GLU A 318 14.40 14.47 18.47
C GLU A 318 15.49 13.75 17.69
N ILE A 319 16.73 14.13 17.95
CA ILE A 319 17.91 13.53 17.32
C ILE A 319 19.00 13.28 18.36
N GLU A 320 19.68 12.15 18.21
CA GLU A 320 20.80 11.78 19.04
C GLU A 320 22.04 12.63 18.72
N VAL A 321 22.75 13.03 19.78
CA VAL A 321 24.09 13.64 19.68
C VAL A 321 25.11 12.62 20.16
N LEU A 322 25.99 12.19 19.26
CA LEU A 322 27.06 11.22 19.54
C LEU A 322 28.30 11.92 20.12
N VAL A 323 28.64 13.10 19.60
CA VAL A 323 29.85 13.85 19.97
C VAL A 323 29.57 15.35 19.89
N GLY A 324 30.22 16.12 20.77
CA GLY A 324 30.25 17.58 20.71
C GLY A 324 29.29 18.27 21.67
N LEU A 325 28.60 17.52 22.54
CA LEU A 325 27.71 18.08 23.56
C LEU A 325 27.80 17.23 24.82
N ASN A 326 27.85 17.87 25.98
CA ASN A 326 27.85 17.21 27.28
C ASN A 326 26.43 17.17 27.85
N PRO A 327 26.11 16.16 28.67
CA PRO A 327 24.85 16.13 29.39
C PRO A 327 24.73 17.34 30.31
N GLY A 328 23.58 17.99 30.23
CA GLY A 328 23.19 19.13 31.04
C GLY A 328 23.49 20.49 30.44
N GLU A 329 24.11 20.57 29.28
CA GLU A 329 24.33 21.83 28.58
C GLU A 329 23.02 22.38 27.97
N ASN A 330 22.88 23.71 27.98
CA ASN A 330 21.72 24.40 27.41
C ASN A 330 21.94 24.62 25.91
N VAL A 331 20.99 24.15 25.09
CA VAL A 331 21.01 24.31 23.64
C VAL A 331 19.88 25.24 23.21
N ALA A 332 20.17 26.23 22.36
CA ALA A 332 19.15 27.13 21.85
C ALA A 332 18.19 26.41 20.88
N LEU A 333 16.88 26.56 21.09
CA LEU A 333 15.84 25.96 20.26
C LEU A 333 15.71 26.63 18.89
N ASP A 334 16.01 27.93 18.82
CA ASP A 334 15.99 28.72 17.59
C ASP A 334 17.44 29.04 17.15
N PRO A 335 17.99 28.28 16.19
CA PRO A 335 19.35 28.48 15.70
C PRO A 335 19.56 29.82 14.97
N VAL A 336 18.50 30.41 14.41
CA VAL A 336 18.61 31.67 13.66
C VAL A 336 18.75 32.83 14.65
N LYS A 337 17.88 32.88 15.66
CA LYS A 337 17.97 33.87 16.74
C LYS A 337 19.28 33.77 17.51
N ALA A 338 19.70 32.56 17.86
CA ALA A 338 20.99 32.35 18.53
C ALA A 338 22.16 32.85 17.65
N GLY A 339 22.18 32.55 16.36
CA GLY A 339 23.21 33.05 15.45
C GLY A 339 23.29 34.57 15.34
N MET A 340 22.16 35.28 15.39
CA MET A 340 22.13 36.74 15.40
C MET A 340 22.68 37.35 16.70
N SER A 341 22.53 36.66 17.82
CA SER A 341 23.07 37.09 19.11
C SER A 341 24.60 36.99 19.19
N VAL A 342 25.21 36.07 18.43
CA VAL A 342 26.67 35.86 18.37
C VAL A 342 27.37 36.82 17.39
N ALA A 343 26.63 37.36 16.42
CA ALA A 343 27.16 38.26 15.39
C ALA A 343 27.20 39.74 15.83
N ARG A 344 26.76 40.06 17.05
CA ARG A 344 26.84 41.38 17.68
C ARG A 344 28.03 41.43 18.64
#